data_AF-A0A938RIN7-F1
#
_entry.id   AF-A0A938RIN7-F1
#
_cell.length_a   1.000
_cell.length_b   1.000
_cell.length_c   1.000
_cell.angle_alpha   90.00
_cell.angle_beta   90.00
_cell.angle_gamma   90.00
#
_symmetry.space_group_name_H-M   'P 1'
#
loop_
_entity.id
_entity.type
_entity.pdbx_description
1 polymer ?
#
loop_
_entity_poly.entity_id
_entity_poly.type
_entity_poly.pdbx_seq_one_letter_code
_entity_poly.pdbx_strand_id
1 'polypeptide(L)' 'MDKTPEAALKGIREIVQGVIKELRQTGEEIPELIASKRYSGKFMVRVPLEVHRNLAIQASESGVSLNRIAGAKLNR' A
#
# COMPACT_ATOMS: atom_id res chain seq x y z
N MET A 1 28.05 -10.28 -0.41
CA MET A 1 26.65 -10.76 -0.46
C MET A 1 26.60 -12.05 0.32
N ASP A 2 25.65 -12.16 1.26
CA ASP A 2 25.50 -13.37 2.06
C ASP A 2 25.16 -14.56 1.17
N LYS A 3 25.77 -15.70 1.49
CA LYS A 3 25.79 -16.88 0.61
C LYS A 3 24.50 -17.70 0.67
N THR A 4 23.64 -17.46 1.67
CA THR A 4 22.36 -18.14 1.83
C THR A 4 21.25 -17.19 2.25
N PRO A 5 19.98 -17.48 1.90
CA PRO A 5 18.82 -16.68 2.33
C PRO A 5 18.71 -16.52 3.85
N GLU A 6 19.11 -17.54 4.62
CA GLU A 6 19.02 -17.54 6.08
C GLU A 6 20.03 -16.56 6.70
N ALA A 7 21.25 -16.51 6.15
CA ALA A 7 22.27 -15.58 6.59
C ALA A 7 21.85 -14.13 6.30
N ALA A 8 21.30 -13.87 5.10
CA ALA A 8 20.79 -12.55 4.74
C ALA A 8 19.63 -12.12 5.65
N LEU A 9 18.68 -13.02 5.94
CA LEU A 9 17.56 -12.72 6.83
C LEU A 9 18.02 -12.45 8.27
N LYS A 10 19.02 -13.19 8.75
CA LYS A 10 19.61 -12.96 10.08
C LYS A 10 20.26 -11.57 10.15
N GLY A 11 21.07 -11.21 9.15
CA GLY A 11 21.71 -9.88 9.09
C GLY A 11 20.70 -8.74 9.08
N ILE A 12 19.61 -8.85 8.31
CA ILE A 12 18.52 -7.85 8.30
C ILE A 12 17.91 -7.70 9.69
N ARG A 13 17.66 -8.80 10.42
CA ARG A 13 17.08 -8.74 11.77
C ARG A 13 18.00 -8.05 12.77
N GLU A 14 19.30 -8.30 12.70
CA GLU A 14 20.30 -7.67 13.56
C GLU A 14 20.37 -6.15 13.32
N ILE A 15 20.36 -5.72 12.06
CA ILE A 15 20.33 -4.29 11.69
C ILE A 15 19.08 -3.61 12.23
N VAL A 16 17.90 -4.21 12.01
CA VAL A 16 16.62 -3.65 12.51
C VAL A 16 16.62 -3.53 14.04
N GLN A 17 17.17 -4.50 14.76
CA GLN A 17 17.31 -4.44 16.21
C GLN A 17 18.24 -3.31 16.67
N GLY A 18 19.35 -3.09 15.96
CA GLY A 18 20.27 -1.99 16.21
C GLY A 18 19.57 -0.63 16.07
N VAL A 19 18.86 -0.43 14.96
CA VAL A 19 18.12 0.81 14.67
C VAL A 19 17.04 1.08 15.73
N ILE A 20 16.27 0.06 16.13
CA ILE A 20 15.26 0.22 17.19
C ILE A 20 15.90 0.63 18.53
N LYS A 21 17.07 0.08 18.86
CA LYS A 21 17.79 0.44 20.09
C LYS A 21 18.27 1.88 20.04
N GLU A 22 18.80 2.32 18.91
CA GLU A 22 19.25 3.69 18.68
C GLU A 22 18.09 4.70 18.77
N LEU A 23 16.99 4.45 18.05
CA LEU A 23 15.78 5.28 18.10
C LEU A 23 15.24 5.46 19.53
N ARG A 24 15.25 4.38 20.34
CA ARG A 24 14.85 4.45 21.75
C ARG A 24 15.80 5.27 22.62
N GLN A 25 17.09 5.30 22.28
CA GLN A 25 18.11 6.05 23.02
C GLN A 25 18.08 7.54 22.67
N THR A 26 17.83 7.88 21.41
CA THR A 26 17.69 9.26 20.95
C THR A 26 16.32 9.86 21.28
N GLY A 27 15.35 9.03 21.67
CA GLY A 27 13.98 9.46 21.99
C GLY A 27 13.15 9.73 20.74
N GLU A 28 13.60 9.24 19.58
CA GLU A 28 12.90 9.38 18.30
C GLU A 28 11.75 8.36 18.19
N GLU A 29 10.68 8.75 17.49
CA GLU A 29 9.52 7.88 17.30
C GLU A 29 9.86 6.71 16.38
N ILE A 30 9.54 5.51 16.83
CA ILE A 30 9.63 4.31 15.99
C ILE A 30 8.49 4.37 14.97
N PRO A 31 8.77 4.25 13.66
CA PRO A 31 7.74 4.32 12.65
C PRO A 31 6.71 3.20 12.83
N GLU A 32 5.43 3.56 12.73
CA GLU A 32 4.34 2.58 12.78
C GLU A 32 4.43 1.57 11.62
N LEU A 33 4.02 0.33 11.89
CA LEU A 33 3.92 -0.68 10.85
C LEU A 33 2.95 -0.20 9.76
N ILE A 34 3.43 -0.20 8.51
CA ILE A 34 2.60 0.08 7.33
C ILE A 34 1.43 -0.93 7.27
N ALA A 35 1.66 -2.17 7.70
CA ALA A 35 0.66 -3.22 7.74
C ALA A 35 -0.39 -3.06 8.87
N SER A 36 -0.08 -2.33 9.94
CA SER A 36 -1.04 -2.09 11.03
C SER A 36 -1.96 -0.90 10.77
N LYS A 37 -1.73 -0.14 9.69
CA LYS A 37 -2.62 0.96 9.30
C LYS A 37 -3.99 0.41 8.92
N ARG A 38 -5.06 0.97 9.49
CA ARG A 38 -6.43 0.67 9.07
C ARG A 38 -6.68 1.34 7.71
N TYR A 39 -6.84 0.54 6.66
CA TYR A 39 -7.17 1.04 5.33
C TYR A 39 -8.69 1.10 5.16
N SER A 40 -9.23 2.29 4.91
CA SER A 40 -10.67 2.52 4.76
C SER A 40 -11.24 2.03 3.43
N GLY A 41 -10.37 1.66 2.47
CA GLY A 41 -10.74 1.36 1.08
C GLY A 41 -11.22 2.58 0.28
N LYS A 42 -11.25 3.78 0.89
CA LYS A 42 -11.67 5.01 0.22
C LYS A 42 -10.44 5.83 -0.14
N PHE A 43 -10.32 6.17 -1.42
CA PHE A 43 -9.28 7.04 -1.92
C PHE A 43 -9.81 7.82 -3.12
N MET A 44 -9.34 9.07 -3.26
CA MET A 44 -9.76 9.95 -4.35
C MET A 44 -8.68 9.91 -5.43
N VAL A 45 -9.06 9.55 -6.65
CA VAL A 45 -8.15 9.49 -7.80
C VAL A 45 -8.56 10.55 -8.80
N ARG A 46 -7.59 11.34 -9.26
CA ARG A 46 -7.78 12.23 -10.39
C ARG A 46 -7.52 11.45 -11.67
N VAL A 47 -8.48 11.50 -12.60
CA VAL A 47 -8.39 10.85 -13.91
C VAL A 47 -8.68 11.85 -15.03
N PRO A 48 -8.15 11.64 -16.25
CA PRO A 48 -8.53 12.43 -17.42
C PRO A 48 -10.04 12.34 -17.72
N LEU A 49 -10.58 13.37 -18.39
CA LEU A 49 -12.00 13.45 -18.71
C LEU A 49 -12.49 12.26 -19.56
N GLU A 50 -11.67 11.79 -20.49
CA GLU A 50 -11.98 10.64 -21.36
C GLU A 50 -12.14 9.34 -20.56
N VAL A 51 -11.27 9.12 -19.56
CA VAL A 51 -11.35 7.96 -18.68
C VAL A 51 -12.60 8.02 -17.83
N HIS A 52 -12.91 9.19 -17.26
CA HIS A 52 -14.14 9.40 -16.51
C HIS A 52 -15.38 9.13 -17.37
N ARG A 53 -15.43 9.65 -18.60
CA ARG A 53 -16.53 9.43 -19.55
C ARG A 53 -16.73 7.95 -19.83
N ASN A 54 -15.65 7.24 -20.15
CA ASN A 54 -15.73 5.81 -20.48
C ASN A 54 -16.21 4.97 -19.29
N LEU A 55 -15.77 5.29 -18.08
CA LEU A 55 -16.25 4.63 -16.87
C LEU A 55 -17.72 4.91 -16.59
N ALA A 56 -18.18 6.15 -16.79
CA ALA A 56 -19.57 6.53 -16.60
C ALA A 56 -20.50 5.82 -17.59
N ILE A 57 -20.10 5.72 -18.87
CA ILE A 57 -20.86 4.99 -19.90
C ILE A 57 -20.96 3.50 -19.51
N GLN A 58 -19.83 2.84 -19.22
CA GLN A 58 -19.81 1.43 -18.83
C GLN A 58 -20.67 1.14 -17.59
N ALA A 59 -20.63 2.03 -16.60
CA ALA A 59 -21.44 1.93 -15.40
C ALA A 59 -22.94 2.04 -15.71
N SER A 60 -23.31 2.99 -16.57
CA SER A 60 -24.70 3.18 -17.02
C SER A 60 -25.21 1.98 -17.82
N GLU A 61 -24.42 1.47 -18.75
CA GLU A 61 -24.77 0.30 -19.58
C GLU A 61 -24.93 -0.97 -18.74
N SER A 62 -24.09 -1.12 -17.72
CA SER A 62 -24.10 -2.28 -16.81
C SER A 62 -25.09 -2.14 -15.65
N GLY A 63 -25.76 -0.99 -15.51
CA GLY A 63 -26.69 -0.72 -14.41
C GLY A 63 -26.04 -0.75 -13.01
N VAL A 64 -24.76 -0.38 -12.91
CA VAL A 64 -24.00 -0.41 -11.65
C VAL A 64 -23.38 0.95 -11.33
N SER A 65 -22.89 1.11 -10.10
CA SER A 65 -22.16 2.32 -9.73
C SER A 65 -20.80 2.40 -10.41
N LEU A 66 -20.34 3.64 -10.62
CA LEU A 66 -19.01 3.92 -11.17
C LEU A 66 -17.88 3.29 -10.32
N ASN A 67 -18.04 3.30 -8.99
CA ASN A 67 -17.10 2.66 -8.07
C ASN A 67 -17.04 1.14 -8.24
N ARG A 68 -18.13 0.47 -8.67
CA ARG A 68 -18.11 -0.97 -8.94
C ARG A 68 -17.26 -1.30 -10.17
N ILE A 69 -17.41 -0.53 -11.25
CA ILE A 69 -16.56 -0.70 -12.45
C ILE A 69 -15.09 -0.38 -12.14
N ALA A 70 -14.85 0.73 -11.42
CA ALA A 70 -13.49 1.10 -11.01
C ALA A 70 -12.84 0.04 -10.11
N GLY A 71 -13.56 -0.44 -9.10
CA GLY A 71 -13.09 -1.50 -8.21
C GLY A 71 -12.77 -2.80 -8.95
N ALA A 72 -13.64 -3.22 -9.89
CA ALA A 72 -13.39 -4.41 -10.71
C ALA A 72 -12.10 -4.29 -11.57
N LYS A 73 -11.79 -3.10 -12.08
CA LYS A 73 -10.56 -2.86 -12.85
C LYS A 73 -9.29 -2.81 -11.98
N LEU A 74 -9.42 -2.49 -10.69
CA LEU A 74 -8.31 -2.41 -9.74
C LEU A 74 -7.97 -3.75 -9.08
N ASN A 75 -8.88 -4.72 -9.09
CA ASN A 75 -8.73 -6.02 -8.43
C ASN A 75 -7.95 -7.05 -9.27
N ARG A 76 -6.82 -6.65 -9.87
CA ARG A 76 -6.01 -7.50 -10.76
C ARG A 76 -4.69 -7.91 -10.13
#